data_AF-A0A442SGQ2-F1
#
_entry.id   AF-A0A442SGQ2-F1
#
_cell.length_a   1.000
_cell.length_b   1.000
_cell.length_c   1.000
_cell.angle_alpha   90.00
_cell.angle_beta   90.00
_cell.angle_gamma   90.00
#
_symmetry.space_group_name_H-M   'P 1'
#
loop_
_entity.id
_entity.type
_entity.pdbx_description
1 polymer ?
#
loop_
_entity_poly.entity_id
_entity_poly.type
_entity_poly.pdbx_seq_one_letter_code
_entity_poly.pdbx_strand_id
1 'polypeptide(L)'
;MDGDLFAYQMACGVEKPLEFDGTFILSADADEGKANLDAMFDHFRETLDADRIIVALSDTENFRKTVLPTYKSNRDGIRRPMILGALKAHIEENYETFTRPTLEADDVLGILLTNPKVVTGEKIVVTEDKDLRSVPGLHWNPKKDTDPVLVSVEQADREFYAQTLSGDMVDGYGGCPNIGYVRSREIVDERRLLVRTEEEIKRGKNAGKTRVQWLAQIGHDDLWACIVSHYEKAGLTEDDALSAARVARILRTEDYDYKKKEPILWTPKSST
;
A
#
# COMPACT_ATOMS: atom_id res chain seq x y z
N MET A 1 8.60 -0.70 -12.52
CA MET A 1 7.58 0.34 -12.77
C MET A 1 6.22 -0.20 -12.41
N ASP A 2 5.36 0.64 -11.84
CA ASP A 2 3.96 0.35 -11.55
C ASP A 2 3.10 0.41 -12.82
N GLY A 3 2.95 -0.73 -13.50
CA GLY A 3 2.28 -0.80 -14.80
C GLY A 3 0.79 -0.51 -14.73
N ASP A 4 0.15 -0.91 -13.63
CA ASP A 4 -1.29 -0.70 -13.42
C ASP A 4 -1.61 0.79 -13.28
N LEU A 5 -0.83 1.51 -12.45
CA LEU A 5 -0.98 2.95 -12.26
C LEU A 5 -0.77 3.71 -13.57
N PHE A 6 0.34 3.46 -14.26
CA PHE A 6 0.71 4.20 -15.45
C PHE A 6 -0.21 3.94 -16.64
N ALA A 7 -0.63 2.68 -16.85
CA ALA A 7 -1.65 2.38 -17.85
C ALA A 7 -3.00 3.05 -17.52
N TYR A 8 -3.39 3.10 -16.24
CA TYR A 8 -4.62 3.79 -15.84
C TYR A 8 -4.54 5.31 -16.12
N GLN A 9 -3.43 5.95 -15.75
CA GLN A 9 -3.22 7.38 -16.00
C GLN A 9 -3.24 7.71 -17.49
N MET A 10 -2.53 6.94 -18.32
CA MET A 10 -2.50 7.16 -19.78
C MET A 10 -3.88 6.92 -20.41
N ALA A 11 -4.59 5.88 -19.97
CA ALA A 11 -5.93 5.61 -20.47
C ALA A 11 -6.92 6.74 -20.11
N CYS A 12 -6.86 7.28 -18.89
CA CYS A 12 -7.64 8.46 -18.52
C CYS A 12 -7.27 9.70 -19.35
N GLY A 13 -5.97 9.91 -19.61
CA GLY A 13 -5.46 11.11 -20.29
C GLY A 13 -5.94 11.27 -21.74
N VAL A 14 -6.20 10.17 -22.43
CA VAL A 14 -6.68 10.18 -23.83
C VAL A 14 -8.20 10.01 -23.96
N GLU A 15 -8.90 9.81 -22.86
CA GLU A 15 -10.35 9.61 -22.86
C GLU A 15 -11.08 10.97 -22.90
N LYS A 16 -11.84 11.21 -23.96
CA LYS A 16 -12.46 12.51 -24.25
C LYS A 16 -13.95 12.35 -24.51
N PRO A 17 -14.83 13.12 -23.86
CA PRO A 17 -16.23 13.17 -24.24
C PRO A 17 -16.39 14.01 -25.51
N LEU A 18 -17.13 13.47 -26.48
CA LEU A 18 -17.63 14.17 -27.66
C LEU A 18 -19.12 14.40 -27.51
N GLU A 19 -19.59 15.61 -27.79
CA GLU A 19 -21.02 15.95 -27.72
C GLU A 19 -21.57 16.25 -29.12
N PHE A 20 -22.70 15.63 -29.45
CA PHE A 20 -23.45 15.89 -30.68
C PHE A 20 -24.93 16.07 -30.33
N ASP A 21 -25.44 17.29 -30.47
CA ASP A 21 -26.85 17.63 -30.24
C ASP A 21 -27.39 17.09 -28.90
N GLY A 22 -26.66 17.30 -27.80
CA GLY A 22 -27.01 16.81 -26.46
C GLY A 22 -26.71 15.32 -26.21
N THR A 23 -26.17 14.59 -27.19
CA THR A 23 -25.71 13.20 -27.02
C THR A 23 -24.22 13.14 -26.75
N PHE A 24 -23.82 12.47 -25.66
CA PHE A 24 -22.42 12.29 -25.28
C PHE A 24 -21.90 10.92 -25.72
N ILE A 25 -20.79 10.91 -26.45
CA ILE A 25 -20.01 9.73 -26.83
C ILE A 25 -18.64 9.84 -26.18
N LEU A 26 -18.28 8.84 -25.40
CA LEU A 26 -16.93 8.75 -24.84
C LEU A 26 -16.02 8.10 -25.88
N SER A 27 -14.92 8.76 -26.25
CA SER A 27 -13.91 8.21 -27.16
C SER A 27 -12.53 8.16 -26.51
N ALA A 28 -11.69 7.22 -26.95
CA ALA A 28 -10.29 7.12 -26.57
C ALA A 28 -9.53 6.45 -27.72
N ASP A 29 -8.40 7.04 -28.11
CA ASP A 29 -7.51 6.47 -29.12
C ASP A 29 -6.45 5.60 -28.42
N ALA A 30 -6.50 4.29 -28.69
CA ALA A 30 -5.59 3.34 -28.07
C ALA A 30 -4.15 3.54 -28.55
N ASP A 31 -3.93 3.94 -29.80
CA ASP A 31 -2.58 4.10 -30.34
C ASP A 31 -1.95 5.41 -29.83
N GLU A 32 -2.74 6.48 -29.65
CA GLU A 32 -2.32 7.68 -28.91
C GLU A 32 -1.91 7.31 -27.47
N GLY A 33 -2.73 6.49 -26.79
CA GLY A 33 -2.46 6.04 -25.43
C GLY A 33 -1.17 5.22 -25.30
N LYS A 34 -0.91 4.30 -26.24
CA LYS A 34 0.32 3.49 -26.28
C LYS A 34 1.55 4.36 -26.54
N ALA A 35 1.48 5.25 -27.52
CA ALA A 35 2.59 6.16 -27.84
C ALA A 35 2.95 7.07 -26.66
N ASN A 36 1.94 7.56 -25.92
CA ASN A 36 2.16 8.36 -24.71
C ASN A 36 2.79 7.55 -23.58
N LEU A 37 2.35 6.29 -23.39
CA LEU A 37 2.93 5.39 -22.40
C LEU A 37 4.39 5.09 -22.70
N ASP A 38 4.72 4.78 -23.96
CA ASP A 38 6.10 4.49 -24.38
C ASP A 38 7.00 5.70 -24.19
N ALA A 39 6.55 6.88 -24.64
CA ALA A 39 7.30 8.12 -24.44
C ALA A 39 7.55 8.44 -22.96
N MET A 40 6.59 8.14 -22.09
CA MET A 40 6.74 8.30 -20.65
C MET A 40 7.76 7.31 -20.06
N PHE A 41 7.70 6.04 -20.45
CA PHE A 41 8.65 5.02 -19.97
C PHE A 41 10.08 5.31 -20.46
N ASP A 42 10.24 5.75 -21.70
CA ASP A 42 11.53 6.20 -22.23
C ASP A 42 12.06 7.41 -21.47
N HIS A 43 11.20 8.40 -21.19
CA HIS A 43 11.59 9.55 -20.39
C HIS A 43 12.06 9.16 -18.98
N PHE A 44 11.36 8.24 -18.32
CA PHE A 44 11.77 7.75 -17.00
C PHE A 44 13.10 6.99 -17.07
N ARG A 45 13.29 6.16 -18.09
CA ARG A 45 14.54 5.42 -18.32
C ARG A 45 15.72 6.37 -18.50
N GLU A 46 15.56 7.40 -19.32
CA GLU A 46 16.60 8.41 -19.55
C GLU A 46 16.88 9.24 -18.30
N THR A 47 15.84 9.64 -17.56
CA THR A 47 15.96 10.46 -16.34
C THR A 47 16.72 9.71 -15.24
N LEU A 48 16.48 8.40 -15.13
CA LEU A 48 17.08 7.55 -14.10
C LEU A 48 18.37 6.86 -14.55
N ASP A 49 18.83 7.12 -15.78
CA ASP A 49 19.97 6.43 -16.42
C ASP A 49 19.86 4.90 -16.30
N ALA A 50 18.65 4.37 -16.56
CA ALA A 50 18.34 2.96 -16.35
C ALA A 50 18.67 2.10 -17.57
N ASP A 51 19.39 1.00 -17.36
CA ASP A 51 19.72 0.04 -18.43
C ASP A 51 18.53 -0.84 -18.84
N ARG A 52 17.55 -1.01 -17.94
CA ARG A 52 16.47 -2.00 -18.09
C ARG A 52 15.18 -1.54 -17.42
N ILE A 53 14.06 -1.72 -18.10
CA ILE A 53 12.73 -1.51 -17.56
C ILE A 53 12.08 -2.86 -17.27
N ILE A 54 11.53 -3.00 -16.06
CA ILE A 54 10.67 -4.12 -15.66
C ILE A 54 9.36 -3.54 -15.15
N VAL A 55 8.24 -4.04 -15.65
CA VAL A 55 6.90 -3.54 -15.34
C VAL A 55 6.13 -4.57 -14.53
N ALA A 56 5.61 -4.18 -13.38
CA ALA A 56 4.75 -5.03 -12.57
C ALA A 56 3.28 -4.80 -12.94
N LEU A 57 2.51 -5.87 -13.05
CA LEU A 57 1.07 -5.83 -13.32
C LEU A 57 0.34 -6.65 -12.25
N SER A 58 -0.87 -6.21 -11.90
CA SER A 58 -1.70 -6.94 -10.94
C SER A 58 -2.32 -8.17 -11.60
N ASP A 59 -2.43 -9.25 -10.83
CA ASP A 59 -3.26 -10.39 -11.19
C ASP A 59 -4.76 -10.05 -11.09
N THR A 60 -5.60 -10.88 -11.70
CA THR A 60 -7.06 -10.70 -11.63
C THR A 60 -7.62 -11.03 -10.24
N GLU A 61 -6.96 -11.93 -9.52
CA GLU A 61 -7.30 -12.28 -8.14
C GLU A 61 -6.46 -11.46 -7.15
N ASN A 62 -7.00 -11.23 -5.96
CA ASN A 62 -6.30 -10.48 -4.91
C ASN A 62 -6.45 -11.17 -3.55
N PHE A 63 -5.33 -11.61 -2.97
CA PHE A 63 -5.31 -12.29 -1.68
C PHE A 63 -5.89 -11.44 -0.54
N ARG A 64 -5.81 -10.11 -0.60
CA ARG A 64 -6.37 -9.21 0.42
C ARG A 64 -7.87 -9.37 0.57
N LYS A 65 -8.60 -9.77 -0.49
CA LYS A 65 -10.04 -10.08 -0.40
C LYS A 65 -10.34 -11.35 0.40
N THR A 66 -9.37 -12.25 0.56
CA THR A 66 -9.49 -13.42 1.44
C THR A 66 -9.28 -13.06 2.91
N VAL A 67 -8.51 -12.00 3.18
CA VAL A 67 -8.27 -11.47 4.53
C VAL A 67 -9.42 -10.56 4.95
N LEU A 68 -9.80 -9.63 4.08
CA LEU A 68 -10.86 -8.65 4.30
C LEU A 68 -11.76 -8.61 3.06
N PRO A 69 -12.93 -9.28 3.07
CA PRO A 69 -13.83 -9.33 1.91
C PRO A 69 -14.29 -7.95 1.39
N THR A 70 -14.25 -6.92 2.23
CA THR A 70 -14.61 -5.54 1.85
C THR A 70 -13.45 -4.77 1.21
N TYR A 71 -12.26 -5.36 1.09
CA TYR A 71 -11.09 -4.69 0.51
C TYR A 71 -11.35 -4.30 -0.96
N LYS A 72 -11.18 -3.01 -1.26
CA LYS A 72 -11.45 -2.34 -2.54
C LYS A 72 -12.90 -2.49 -3.05
N SER A 73 -13.86 -2.87 -2.22
CA SER A 73 -15.27 -3.04 -2.63
C SER A 73 -15.95 -1.72 -2.99
N ASN A 74 -15.45 -0.60 -2.45
CA ASN A 74 -15.85 0.75 -2.84
C ASN A 74 -15.56 1.08 -4.31
N ARG A 75 -14.75 0.26 -4.99
CA ARG A 75 -14.45 0.39 -6.42
C ARG A 75 -15.33 -0.48 -7.31
N ASP A 76 -16.16 -1.34 -6.72
CA ASP A 76 -17.04 -2.23 -7.46
C ASP A 76 -18.06 -1.42 -8.26
N GLY A 77 -18.19 -1.75 -9.55
CA GLY A 77 -19.09 -1.03 -10.46
C GLY A 77 -18.58 0.33 -10.96
N ILE A 78 -17.43 0.82 -10.48
CA ILE A 78 -16.80 2.01 -11.06
C ILE A 78 -16.24 1.64 -12.44
N ARG A 79 -16.69 2.37 -13.48
CA ARG A 79 -16.22 2.18 -14.84
C ARG A 79 -14.72 2.47 -14.92
N ARG A 80 -13.96 1.54 -15.47
CA ARG A 80 -12.54 1.72 -15.81
C ARG A 80 -12.38 2.43 -17.16
N PRO A 81 -11.27 3.16 -17.38
CA PRO A 81 -10.98 3.78 -18.67
C PRO A 81 -11.05 2.77 -19.82
N MET A 82 -11.61 3.17 -20.96
CA MET A 82 -12.00 2.24 -22.03
C MET A 82 -10.82 1.45 -22.58
N ILE A 83 -9.66 2.10 -22.72
CA ILE A 83 -8.47 1.49 -23.32
C ILE A 83 -7.50 0.90 -22.31
N LEU A 84 -7.85 0.84 -21.01
CA LEU A 84 -6.95 0.31 -19.98
C LEU A 84 -6.44 -1.10 -20.31
N GLY A 85 -7.33 -1.99 -20.78
CA GLY A 85 -6.95 -3.34 -21.18
C GLY A 85 -6.00 -3.36 -22.38
N ALA A 86 -6.20 -2.46 -23.35
CA ALA A 86 -5.33 -2.35 -24.52
C ALA A 86 -3.92 -1.84 -24.13
N LEU A 87 -3.82 -0.93 -23.17
CA LEU A 87 -2.53 -0.46 -22.66
C LEU A 87 -1.81 -1.53 -21.84
N LYS A 88 -2.52 -2.31 -21.00
CA LYS A 88 -1.93 -3.45 -20.30
C LYS A 88 -1.40 -4.51 -21.27
N ALA A 89 -2.16 -4.84 -22.31
CA ALA A 89 -1.70 -5.77 -23.35
C ALA A 89 -0.45 -5.24 -24.08
N HIS A 90 -0.42 -3.95 -24.42
CA HIS A 90 0.76 -3.31 -25.02
C HIS A 90 1.99 -3.39 -24.10
N ILE A 91 1.82 -3.19 -22.79
CA ILE A 91 2.89 -3.37 -21.80
C ILE A 91 3.41 -4.81 -21.83
N GLU A 92 2.53 -5.80 -21.80
CA GLU A 92 2.89 -7.22 -21.81
C GLU A 92 3.59 -7.66 -23.10
N GLU A 93 3.23 -7.07 -24.24
CA GLU A 93 3.80 -7.38 -25.55
C GLU A 93 5.20 -6.76 -25.76
N ASN A 94 5.46 -5.58 -25.20
CA ASN A 94 6.64 -4.77 -25.55
C ASN A 94 7.66 -4.60 -24.42
N TYR A 95 7.28 -4.87 -23.17
CA TYR A 95 8.16 -4.73 -22.02
C TYR A 95 8.32 -6.04 -21.27
N GLU A 96 9.42 -6.15 -20.52
CA GLU A 96 9.56 -7.23 -19.56
C GLU A 96 8.58 -7.03 -18.40
N THR A 97 7.62 -7.95 -18.28
CA THR A 97 6.59 -7.88 -17.24
C THR A 97 6.75 -8.94 -16.17
N PHE A 98 6.33 -8.59 -14.95
CA PHE A 98 6.14 -9.53 -13.87
C PHE A 98 4.72 -9.44 -13.34
N THR A 99 4.04 -10.58 -13.39
CA THR A 99 2.77 -10.82 -12.70
C THR A 99 2.95 -12.04 -11.80
N ARG A 100 2.25 -12.06 -10.67
CA ARG A 100 2.24 -13.20 -9.75
C ARG A 100 0.80 -13.51 -9.34
N PRO A 101 0.40 -14.79 -9.30
CA PRO A 101 -0.97 -15.15 -8.93
C PRO A 101 -1.39 -14.51 -7.61
N THR A 102 -2.61 -13.99 -7.56
CA THR A 102 -3.26 -13.37 -6.40
C THR A 102 -2.64 -12.06 -5.89
N LEU A 103 -1.59 -11.54 -6.55
CA LEU A 103 -0.85 -10.36 -6.09
C LEU A 103 -1.19 -9.11 -6.90
N GLU A 104 -1.12 -7.96 -6.24
CA GLU A 104 -1.18 -6.66 -6.91
C GLU A 104 0.20 -6.25 -7.43
N ALA A 105 0.23 -5.31 -8.38
CA ALA A 105 1.49 -4.80 -8.93
C ALA A 105 2.44 -4.29 -7.83
N ASP A 106 1.90 -3.66 -6.77
CA ASP A 106 2.68 -3.17 -5.63
C ASP A 106 3.41 -4.29 -4.89
N ASP A 107 2.76 -5.44 -4.69
CA ASP A 107 3.39 -6.60 -4.04
C ASP A 107 4.51 -7.17 -4.90
N VAL A 108 4.29 -7.23 -6.22
CA VAL A 108 5.31 -7.67 -7.17
C VAL A 108 6.50 -6.71 -7.14
N LEU A 109 6.26 -5.40 -7.12
CA LEU A 109 7.32 -4.39 -6.98
C LEU A 109 8.07 -4.55 -5.67
N GLY A 110 7.37 -4.73 -4.55
CA GLY A 110 7.97 -4.90 -3.24
C GLY A 110 8.87 -6.13 -3.16
N ILE A 111 8.40 -7.26 -3.71
CA ILE A 111 9.16 -8.50 -3.82
C ILE A 111 10.40 -8.29 -4.70
N LEU A 112 10.25 -7.72 -5.90
CA LEU A 112 11.37 -7.52 -6.83
C LEU A 112 12.42 -6.56 -6.26
N LEU A 113 11.99 -5.47 -5.63
CA LEU A 113 12.89 -4.48 -5.02
C LEU A 113 13.76 -5.10 -3.93
N THR A 114 13.17 -5.95 -3.10
CA THR A 114 13.86 -6.56 -1.95
C THR A 114 14.55 -7.89 -2.27
N ASN A 115 14.25 -8.52 -3.41
CA ASN A 115 14.85 -9.81 -3.79
C ASN A 115 16.20 -9.63 -4.50
N PRO A 116 17.32 -10.15 -3.98
CA PRO A 116 18.65 -9.96 -4.57
C PRO A 116 18.96 -10.90 -5.75
N LYS A 117 18.08 -11.86 -6.06
CA LYS A 117 18.34 -12.94 -7.03
C LYS A 117 17.51 -12.86 -8.30
N VAL A 118 16.25 -12.42 -8.20
CA VAL A 118 15.32 -12.40 -9.35
C VAL A 118 15.72 -11.30 -10.33
N VAL A 119 15.95 -10.10 -9.81
CA VAL A 119 16.53 -8.97 -10.56
C VAL A 119 17.78 -8.55 -9.81
N THR A 120 18.92 -8.66 -10.48
CA THR A 120 20.23 -8.32 -9.93
C THR A 120 20.59 -6.87 -10.27
N GLY A 121 21.48 -6.26 -9.48
CA GLY A 121 21.89 -4.87 -9.64
C GLY A 121 21.10 -3.89 -8.75
N GLU A 122 21.41 -2.60 -8.92
CA GLU A 122 20.64 -1.52 -8.30
C GLU A 122 19.25 -1.44 -8.93
N LYS A 123 18.23 -1.19 -8.09
CA LYS A 123 16.83 -1.23 -8.49
C LYS A 123 16.14 -0.01 -7.93
N ILE A 124 15.37 0.66 -8.78
CA ILE A 124 14.56 1.82 -8.42
C ILE A 124 13.09 1.46 -8.71
N VAL A 125 12.23 1.54 -7.71
CA VAL A 125 10.79 1.48 -7.92
C VAL A 125 10.30 2.84 -8.40
N VAL A 126 9.60 2.84 -9.53
CA VAL A 126 8.97 4.03 -10.11
C VAL A 126 7.47 3.90 -9.96
N THR A 127 6.89 4.78 -9.14
CA THR A 127 5.46 4.82 -8.80
C THR A 127 5.09 6.20 -8.25
N GLU A 128 3.83 6.60 -8.42
CA GLU A 128 3.27 7.73 -7.66
C GLU A 128 2.60 7.30 -6.35
N ASP A 129 2.39 6.00 -6.15
CA ASP A 129 1.77 5.47 -4.95
C ASP A 129 2.72 5.58 -3.75
N LYS A 130 2.25 6.27 -2.73
CA LYS A 130 3.02 6.51 -1.50
C LYS A 130 3.06 5.26 -0.61
N ASP A 131 2.13 4.33 -0.77
CA ASP A 131 2.00 3.17 0.12
C ASP A 131 3.16 2.18 -0.12
N LEU A 132 3.75 2.20 -1.32
CA LEU A 132 5.01 1.51 -1.64
C LEU A 132 6.21 1.99 -0.81
N ARG A 133 6.13 3.15 -0.15
CA ARG A 133 7.14 3.58 0.83
C ARG A 133 7.20 2.68 2.07
N SER A 134 6.26 1.74 2.22
CA SER A 134 6.33 0.63 3.20
C SER A 134 7.30 -0.50 2.80
N VAL A 135 7.99 -0.38 1.65
CA VAL A 135 9.02 -1.30 1.18
C VAL A 135 10.40 -0.61 1.20
N PRO A 136 11.45 -1.23 1.77
CA PRO A 136 12.80 -0.67 1.74
C PRO A 136 13.44 -0.79 0.34
N GLY A 137 14.21 0.23 -0.04
CA GLY A 137 14.90 0.30 -1.34
C GLY A 137 14.87 1.70 -1.94
N LEU A 138 15.36 1.86 -3.18
CA LEU A 138 15.28 3.13 -3.89
C LEU A 138 13.90 3.28 -4.54
N HIS A 139 13.30 4.45 -4.34
CA HIS A 139 12.01 4.81 -4.92
C HIS A 139 12.10 6.16 -5.59
N TRP A 140 11.39 6.33 -6.69
CA TRP A 140 11.30 7.60 -7.40
C TRP A 140 9.86 7.88 -7.82
N ASN A 141 9.32 9.01 -7.35
CA ASN A 141 8.01 9.51 -7.74
C ASN A 141 8.16 10.57 -8.84
N PRO A 142 7.77 10.29 -10.11
CA PRO A 142 7.99 11.20 -11.23
C PRO A 142 7.32 12.56 -11.09
N LYS A 143 6.31 12.67 -10.22
CA LYS A 143 5.56 13.91 -9.98
C LYS A 143 6.16 14.80 -8.89
N LYS A 144 7.02 14.24 -8.03
CA LYS A 144 7.46 14.91 -6.79
C LYS A 144 8.97 14.90 -6.60
N ASP A 145 9.64 13.84 -7.00
CA ASP A 145 11.03 13.60 -6.67
C ASP A 145 11.91 14.06 -7.84
N THR A 146 12.94 14.84 -7.54
CA THR A 146 13.98 15.17 -8.52
C THR A 146 14.95 13.99 -8.69
N ASP A 147 15.32 13.34 -7.59
CA ASP A 147 16.24 12.21 -7.53
C ASP A 147 15.61 11.02 -6.79
N PRO A 148 16.04 9.77 -7.05
CA PRO A 148 15.62 8.62 -6.28
C PRO A 148 15.89 8.79 -4.78
N VAL A 149 14.90 8.41 -3.96
CA VAL A 149 14.96 8.49 -2.50
C VAL A 149 15.08 7.08 -1.93
N LEU A 150 16.17 6.84 -1.18
CA LEU A 150 16.37 5.59 -0.43
C LEU A 150 15.44 5.55 0.79
N VAL A 151 14.63 4.50 0.87
CA VAL A 151 13.81 4.17 2.04
C VAL A 151 14.51 3.07 2.84
N SER A 152 14.83 3.34 4.10
CA SER A 152 15.42 2.34 5.00
C SER A 152 14.37 1.32 5.48
N VAL A 153 14.83 0.20 6.07
CA VAL A 153 13.92 -0.80 6.65
C VAL A 153 13.08 -0.19 7.77
N GLU A 154 13.68 0.66 8.60
CA GLU A 154 13.02 1.32 9.72
C GLU A 154 11.95 2.30 9.24
N GLN A 155 12.24 3.07 8.18
CA GLN A 155 11.27 3.96 7.56
C GLN A 155 10.11 3.18 6.93
N ALA A 156 10.42 2.08 6.23
CA ALA A 156 9.44 1.21 5.62
C ALA A 156 8.51 0.56 6.66
N ASP A 157 9.08 0.02 7.74
CA ASP A 157 8.32 -0.56 8.85
C ASP A 157 7.48 0.51 9.57
N ARG A 158 8.00 1.72 9.73
CA ARG A 158 7.25 2.85 10.29
C ARG A 158 6.01 3.17 9.47
N GLU A 159 6.12 3.28 8.14
CA GLU A 159 4.97 3.55 7.27
C GLU A 159 3.96 2.40 7.31
N PHE A 160 4.42 1.16 7.30
CA PHE A 160 3.58 -0.03 7.43
C PHE A 160 2.74 -0.02 8.71
N TYR A 161 3.37 0.20 9.87
CA TYR A 161 2.65 0.26 11.15
C TYR A 161 1.76 1.51 11.26
N ALA A 162 2.20 2.64 10.70
CA ALA A 162 1.39 3.85 10.67
C ALA A 162 0.12 3.65 9.84
N GLN A 163 0.20 2.98 8.69
CA GLN A 163 -0.94 2.65 7.85
C GLN A 163 -1.84 1.59 8.48
N THR A 164 -1.27 0.61 9.20
CA THR A 164 -2.05 -0.34 10.01
C THR A 164 -2.98 0.40 10.98
N LEU A 165 -2.48 1.42 11.67
CA LEU A 165 -3.29 2.25 12.57
C LEU A 165 -4.24 3.18 11.84
N SER A 166 -3.83 3.81 10.73
CA SER A 166 -4.65 4.83 10.06
C SER A 166 -5.68 4.28 9.09
N GLY A 167 -5.50 3.03 8.66
CA GLY A 167 -6.21 2.47 7.52
C GLY A 167 -5.83 3.14 6.20
N ASP A 168 -6.50 2.69 5.15
CA ASP A 168 -6.64 3.40 3.89
C ASP A 168 -8.08 3.26 3.36
N MET A 169 -8.80 4.38 3.39
CA MET A 169 -10.18 4.45 2.91
C MET A 169 -10.28 4.35 1.38
N VAL A 170 -9.20 4.65 0.65
CA VAL A 170 -9.16 4.49 -0.82
C VAL A 170 -9.23 3.00 -1.17
N ASP A 171 -8.57 2.16 -0.37
CA ASP A 171 -8.63 0.70 -0.40
C ASP A 171 -9.78 0.08 0.41
N GLY A 172 -10.60 0.89 1.09
CA GLY A 172 -11.82 0.42 1.77
C GLY A 172 -11.59 -0.23 3.14
N TYR A 173 -10.51 0.10 3.85
CA TYR A 173 -10.29 -0.35 5.24
C TYR A 173 -9.90 0.81 6.17
N GLY A 174 -10.53 0.90 7.35
CA GLY A 174 -10.49 2.11 8.18
C GLY A 174 -9.40 2.17 9.27
N GLY A 175 -8.63 1.12 9.48
CA GLY A 175 -7.64 1.06 10.57
C GLY A 175 -8.28 1.17 11.97
N CYS A 176 -7.55 1.78 12.91
CA CYS A 176 -8.02 2.05 14.27
C CYS A 176 -8.89 3.33 14.31
N PRO A 177 -10.10 3.29 14.89
CA PRO A 177 -10.99 4.44 14.97
C PRO A 177 -10.34 5.70 15.56
N ASN A 178 -10.59 6.84 14.91
CA ASN A 178 -10.10 8.17 15.31
C ASN A 178 -8.57 8.35 15.28
N ILE A 179 -7.83 7.49 14.60
CA ILE A 179 -6.39 7.64 14.39
C ILE A 179 -6.13 7.92 12.91
N GLY A 180 -5.94 9.18 12.55
CA GLY A 180 -5.52 9.57 11.21
C GLY A 180 -4.02 9.38 10.98
N TYR A 181 -3.58 9.52 9.72
CA TYR A 181 -2.20 9.27 9.29
C TYR A 181 -1.11 10.04 10.06
N VAL A 182 -1.35 11.31 10.40
CA VAL A 182 -0.39 12.10 11.19
C VAL A 182 -0.27 11.52 12.59
N ARG A 183 -1.40 11.17 13.20
CA ARG A 183 -1.44 10.63 14.56
C ARG A 183 -0.87 9.22 14.65
N SER A 184 -1.07 8.39 13.63
CA SER A 184 -0.50 7.04 13.62
C SER A 184 1.03 7.08 13.57
N ARG A 185 1.61 7.95 12.73
CA ARG A 185 3.05 8.20 12.67
C ARG A 185 3.63 8.62 14.02
N GLU A 186 2.98 9.57 14.72
CA GLU A 186 3.38 9.97 16.08
C GLU A 186 3.37 8.79 17.06
N ILE A 187 2.33 7.94 17.02
CA ILE A 187 2.22 6.76 17.89
C ILE A 187 3.37 5.78 17.64
N VAL A 188 3.70 5.55 16.37
CA VAL A 188 4.77 4.63 15.97
C VAL A 188 6.14 5.18 16.35
N ASP A 189 6.40 6.46 16.08
CA ASP A 189 7.67 7.12 16.41
C ASP A 189 7.94 7.13 17.92
N GLU A 190 6.89 7.42 18.69
CA GLU A 190 6.97 7.41 20.15
C GLU A 190 6.96 6.01 20.74
N ARG A 191 6.66 4.96 19.96
CA ARG A 191 6.40 3.60 20.46
C ARG A 191 5.42 3.64 21.64
N ARG A 192 4.28 4.30 21.41
CA ARG A 192 3.32 4.68 22.45
C ARG A 192 2.37 3.52 22.78
N LEU A 193 2.69 2.77 23.82
CA LEU A 193 1.83 1.75 24.42
C LEU A 193 0.75 2.40 25.31
N LEU A 194 -0.49 1.90 25.26
CA LEU A 194 -1.54 2.28 26.18
C LEU A 194 -1.82 1.15 27.18
N VAL A 195 -1.65 1.43 28.47
CA VAL A 195 -1.90 0.46 29.53
C VAL A 195 -3.26 0.76 30.17
N ARG A 196 -4.17 -0.21 30.13
CA ARG A 196 -5.46 -0.14 30.79
C ARG A 196 -5.27 -0.31 32.30
N THR A 197 -5.65 0.70 33.06
CA THR A 197 -5.58 0.68 34.53
C THR A 197 -6.95 0.90 35.15
N GLU A 198 -7.26 0.16 36.20
CA GLU A 198 -8.46 0.33 37.00
C GLU A 198 -8.10 0.93 38.36
N GLU A 199 -8.69 2.08 38.68
CA GLU A 199 -8.48 2.73 39.97
C GLU A 199 -9.82 2.91 40.70
N GLU A 200 -9.83 2.57 41.99
CA GLU A 200 -10.96 2.89 42.85
C GLU A 200 -10.96 4.39 43.18
N ILE A 201 -12.12 5.04 42.98
CA ILE A 201 -12.31 6.44 43.35
C ILE A 201 -12.37 6.53 44.88
N LYS A 202 -11.37 7.15 45.50
CA LYS A 202 -11.25 7.20 46.98
C LYS A 202 -12.10 8.28 47.65
N ARG A 203 -12.57 9.30 46.93
CA ARG A 203 -13.25 10.48 47.50
C ARG A 203 -14.33 11.05 46.56
N GLY A 204 -15.30 11.78 47.12
CA GLY A 204 -16.35 12.49 46.38
C GLY A 204 -17.60 11.66 46.12
N LYS A 205 -18.54 12.20 45.32
CA LYS A 205 -19.87 11.60 45.06
C LYS A 205 -19.81 10.18 44.45
N ASN A 206 -18.68 9.83 43.85
CA ASN A 206 -18.45 8.52 43.22
C ASN A 206 -17.45 7.64 43.99
N ALA A 207 -17.18 7.93 45.28
CA ALA A 207 -16.30 7.12 46.09
C ALA A 207 -16.74 5.64 46.11
N GLY A 208 -15.78 4.71 46.00
CA GLY A 208 -16.04 3.27 45.91
C GLY A 208 -16.36 2.74 44.50
N LYS A 209 -16.44 3.59 43.47
CA LYS A 209 -16.58 3.13 42.07
C LYS A 209 -15.22 2.97 41.39
N THR A 210 -15.14 2.03 40.46
CA THR A 210 -13.96 1.84 39.60
C THR A 210 -13.97 2.83 38.43
N ARG A 211 -12.82 3.46 38.18
CA ARG A 211 -12.55 4.27 37.00
C ARG A 211 -11.51 3.56 36.13
N VAL A 212 -11.87 3.29 34.88
CA VAL A 212 -10.93 2.82 33.86
C VAL A 212 -10.18 4.01 33.28
N GLN A 213 -8.87 3.89 33.18
CA GLN A 213 -7.98 4.86 32.52
C GLN A 213 -7.04 4.13 31.56
N TRP A 214 -6.52 4.87 30.59
CA TRP A 214 -5.51 4.38 29.65
C TRP A 214 -4.29 5.28 29.78
N LEU A 215 -3.22 4.77 30.36
CA LEU A 215 -1.98 5.51 30.59
C LEU A 215 -1.01 5.23 29.44
N ALA A 216 -0.42 6.29 28.88
CA ALA A 216 0.56 6.16 27.81
C ALA A 216 1.96 5.88 28.37
N GLN A 217 2.64 4.89 27.81
CA GLN A 217 4.06 4.63 28.00
C GLN A 217 4.77 4.82 26.65
N ILE A 218 5.90 5.51 26.66
CA ILE A 218 6.67 5.90 25.47
C ILE A 218 7.95 5.07 25.42
N GLY A 219 8.40 4.71 24.23
CA GLY A 219 9.63 3.94 24.04
C GLY A 219 9.49 2.46 24.33
N HIS A 220 8.31 1.87 24.11
CA HIS A 220 8.12 0.43 24.30
C HIS A 220 8.85 -0.39 23.22
N ASP A 221 9.49 -1.49 23.61
CA ASP A 221 10.30 -2.29 22.70
C ASP A 221 9.45 -3.06 21.67
N ASP A 222 8.29 -3.56 22.13
CA ASP A 222 7.31 -4.22 21.27
C ASP A 222 6.38 -3.18 20.62
N LEU A 223 6.65 -2.89 19.36
CA LEU A 223 5.83 -1.95 18.57
C LEU A 223 4.45 -2.55 18.24
N TRP A 224 4.33 -3.87 18.07
CA TRP A 224 3.05 -4.51 17.81
C TRP A 224 2.10 -4.38 19.00
N ALA A 225 2.61 -4.59 20.21
CA ALA A 225 1.84 -4.34 21.44
C ALA A 225 1.34 -2.89 21.53
N CYS A 226 2.13 -1.92 21.04
CA CYS A 226 1.67 -0.54 20.92
C CYS A 226 0.45 -0.45 20.00
N ILE A 227 0.53 -0.99 18.78
CA ILE A 227 -0.58 -0.97 17.81
C ILE A 227 -1.85 -1.58 18.42
N VAL A 228 -1.74 -2.79 18.97
CA VAL A 228 -2.86 -3.53 19.58
C VAL A 228 -3.51 -2.71 20.70
N SER A 229 -2.73 -2.08 21.57
CA SER A 229 -3.29 -1.29 22.68
C SER A 229 -4.17 -0.10 22.24
N HIS A 230 -3.93 0.47 21.05
CA HIS A 230 -4.81 1.52 20.50
C HIS A 230 -6.11 0.93 19.96
N TYR A 231 -6.05 -0.23 19.31
CA TYR A 231 -7.25 -0.97 18.89
C TYR A 231 -8.11 -1.38 20.10
N GLU A 232 -7.50 -1.94 21.14
CA GLU A 232 -8.20 -2.32 22.38
C GLU A 232 -8.86 -1.12 23.06
N LYS A 233 -8.19 0.04 23.10
CA LYS A 233 -8.79 1.27 23.62
C LYS A 233 -10.00 1.72 22.79
N ALA A 234 -9.99 1.47 21.49
CA ALA A 234 -11.12 1.75 20.61
C ALA A 234 -12.25 0.70 20.72
N GLY A 235 -12.08 -0.34 21.56
CA GLY A 235 -13.05 -1.43 21.71
C GLY A 235 -12.93 -2.52 20.63
N LEU A 236 -11.80 -2.56 19.92
CA LEU A 236 -11.46 -3.59 18.93
C LEU A 236 -10.49 -4.62 19.51
N THR A 237 -10.19 -5.65 18.72
CA THR A 237 -9.34 -6.79 19.11
C THR A 237 -7.99 -6.76 18.39
N GLU A 238 -7.07 -7.60 18.84
CA GLU A 238 -5.82 -7.87 18.10
C GLU A 238 -6.10 -8.44 16.70
N ASP A 239 -7.15 -9.24 16.53
CA ASP A 239 -7.53 -9.78 15.20
C ASP A 239 -7.95 -8.68 14.22
N ASP A 240 -8.59 -7.60 14.71
CA ASP A 240 -8.91 -6.42 13.91
C ASP A 240 -7.63 -5.69 13.48
N ALA A 241 -6.68 -5.53 14.40
CA ALA A 241 -5.37 -4.94 14.10
C ALA A 241 -4.59 -5.81 13.10
N LEU A 242 -4.61 -7.13 13.27
CA LEU A 242 -3.90 -8.08 12.42
C LEU A 242 -4.51 -8.13 11.01
N SER A 243 -5.82 -8.04 10.90
CA SER A 243 -6.51 -7.95 9.61
C SER A 243 -6.12 -6.68 8.86
N ALA A 244 -6.08 -5.53 9.55
CA ALA A 244 -5.61 -4.27 8.97
C ALA A 244 -4.14 -4.34 8.55
N ALA A 245 -3.27 -4.93 9.39
CA ALA A 245 -1.86 -5.12 9.07
C ALA A 245 -1.67 -5.98 7.82
N ARG A 246 -2.41 -7.08 7.70
CA ARG A 246 -2.29 -8.00 6.56
C ARG A 246 -2.73 -7.40 5.23
N VAL A 247 -3.73 -6.51 5.22
CA VAL A 247 -4.12 -5.80 3.99
C VAL A 247 -3.24 -4.59 3.70
N ALA A 248 -2.68 -3.93 4.73
CA ALA A 248 -1.73 -2.82 4.57
C ALA A 248 -0.32 -3.27 4.15
N ARG A 249 0.06 -4.52 4.42
CA ARG A 249 1.39 -5.03 4.08
C ARG A 249 1.55 -5.16 2.57
N ILE A 250 2.43 -4.34 1.99
CA ILE A 250 3.01 -4.64 0.68
C ILE A 250 4.10 -5.71 0.86
N LEU A 251 4.03 -6.77 0.07
CA LEU A 251 4.91 -7.93 0.24
C LEU A 251 6.37 -7.60 -0.07
N ARG A 252 7.27 -8.06 0.81
CA ARG A 252 8.71 -8.10 0.56
C ARG A 252 9.13 -9.51 0.14
N THR A 253 10.39 -9.70 -0.23
CA THR A 253 10.89 -10.98 -0.73
C THR A 253 10.69 -12.13 0.25
N GLU A 254 10.69 -11.87 1.55
CA GLU A 254 10.44 -12.84 2.62
C GLU A 254 8.96 -13.18 2.81
N ASP A 255 8.06 -12.33 2.31
CA ASP A 255 6.61 -12.46 2.46
C ASP A 255 5.98 -13.29 1.30
N TYR A 256 6.79 -14.01 0.53
CA TYR A 256 6.32 -14.81 -0.62
C TYR A 256 6.92 -16.22 -0.64
N ASP A 257 6.06 -17.24 -0.70
CA ASP A 257 6.49 -18.62 -0.91
C ASP A 257 6.67 -18.88 -2.41
N TYR A 258 7.92 -18.83 -2.89
CA TYR A 258 8.25 -19.06 -4.29
C TYR A 258 7.95 -20.47 -4.81
N LYS A 259 7.83 -21.47 -3.92
CA LYS A 259 7.53 -22.85 -4.31
C LYS A 259 6.05 -23.03 -4.55
N LYS A 260 5.23 -22.55 -3.60
CA LYS A 260 3.77 -22.63 -3.69
C LYS A 260 3.15 -21.53 -4.54
N LYS A 261 3.91 -20.45 -4.77
CA LYS A 261 3.49 -19.23 -5.47
C LYS A 261 2.36 -18.48 -4.76
N GLU A 262 2.40 -18.46 -3.43
CA GLU A 262 1.39 -17.83 -2.58
C GLU A 262 2.02 -16.80 -1.62
N PRO A 263 1.28 -15.75 -1.24
CA PRO A 263 1.74 -14.81 -0.22
C PRO A 263 1.81 -15.49 1.15
N ILE A 264 2.85 -15.14 1.92
CA ILE A 264 2.94 -15.46 3.34
C ILE A 264 2.31 -14.29 4.09
N LEU A 265 1.15 -14.52 4.70
CA LEU A 265 0.46 -13.47 5.45
C LEU A 265 1.33 -13.00 6.62
N TRP A 266 1.46 -11.67 6.74
CA TRP A 266 2.24 -11.06 7.79
C TRP A 266 1.76 -11.49 9.19
N THR A 267 2.73 -11.71 10.07
CA THR A 267 2.53 -11.96 11.50
C THR A 267 3.51 -11.11 12.30
N PRO A 268 3.12 -10.66 13.50
CA PRO A 268 4.04 -9.98 14.39
C PRO A 268 5.17 -10.92 14.80
N LYS A 269 6.41 -10.43 14.78
CA LYS A 269 7.53 -11.18 15.35
C LYS A 269 7.37 -11.18 16.86
N SER A 270 7.23 -12.36 17.46
CA SER A 270 7.18 -12.48 18.92
C SER A 270 8.46 -11.88 19.52
N SER A 271 8.31 -10.86 20.36
CA SER A 271 9.38 -10.38 21.23
C SER A 271 9.86 -11.58 22.05
N THR A 272 11.05 -12.08 21.73
CA THR A 272 11.68 -13.22 22.45
C THR A 272 12.42 -12.71 23.66
#